data_AF-A0A2A2D4B3-F1
#
_entry.id   AF-A0A2A2D4B3-F1
#
_cell.length_a   1.000
_cell.length_b   1.000
_cell.length_c   1.000
_cell.angle_alpha   90.00
_cell.angle_beta   90.00
_cell.angle_gamma   90.00
#
_symmetry.space_group_name_H-M   'P 1'
#
loop_
_entity.id
_entity.type
_entity.pdbx_description
1 polymer ?
#
loop_
_entity_poly.entity_id
_entity_poly.type
_entity_poly.pdbx_seq_one_letter_code
_entity_poly.pdbx_strand_id
1 'polypeptide(L)'
;MPMTRAHDDSAVRAHIHQAATLRRRRPAAGEVAELDTLLRRDLQQLLPAVQAQVERLWHGSLHWYLDQAALDLIAEHTRHRLTGEPLHDIAHVAQLARDCQRLLDWPSSRSR
;
A
#
# COMPACT_ATOMS: atom_id res chain seq x y z
N MET A 1 -15.15 7.53 -18.81
CA MET A 1 -13.72 7.89 -18.84
C MET A 1 -12.93 6.89 -17.99
N PRO A 2 -12.38 5.81 -18.56
CA PRO A 2 -11.69 4.76 -17.79
C PRO A 2 -10.14 4.78 -17.87
N MET A 3 -9.52 5.76 -18.55
CA MET A 3 -8.05 5.77 -18.78
C MET A 3 -7.21 6.16 -17.56
N THR A 4 -7.75 6.95 -16.62
CA THR A 4 -6.99 7.48 -15.48
C THR A 4 -6.54 6.38 -14.52
N ARG A 5 -7.43 5.43 -14.18
CA ARG A 5 -7.15 4.36 -13.21
C ARG A 5 -6.03 3.41 -13.66
N ALA A 6 -5.97 3.08 -14.95
CA ALA A 6 -4.92 2.20 -15.48
C ALA A 6 -3.53 2.87 -15.48
N HIS A 7 -3.48 4.19 -15.66
CA HIS A 7 -2.24 4.95 -15.58
C HIS A 7 -1.76 5.09 -14.12
N ASP A 8 -2.69 5.30 -13.20
CA ASP A 8 -2.40 5.35 -11.76
C ASP A 8 -1.89 3.99 -11.26
N ASP A 9 -2.56 2.89 -11.61
CA ASP A 9 -2.13 1.53 -11.24
C ASP A 9 -0.74 1.19 -11.80
N SER A 10 -0.41 1.67 -13.02
CA SER A 10 0.92 1.53 -13.62
C SER A 10 1.99 2.25 -12.81
N ALA A 11 1.73 3.48 -12.37
CA ALA A 11 2.66 4.25 -11.55
C ALA A 11 2.90 3.58 -10.20
N VAL A 12 1.84 3.12 -9.52
CA VAL A 12 1.96 2.37 -8.26
C VAL A 12 2.80 1.11 -8.44
N ARG A 13 2.56 0.33 -9.50
CA ARG A 13 3.34 -0.89 -9.80
C ARG A 13 4.83 -0.57 -10.04
N ALA A 14 5.14 0.58 -10.66
CA ALA A 14 6.51 1.03 -10.83
C ALA A 14 7.18 1.34 -9.47
N HIS A 15 6.50 2.03 -8.56
CA HIS A 15 7.03 2.31 -7.21
C HIS A 15 7.21 1.03 -6.39
N ILE A 16 6.29 0.06 -6.48
CA ILE A 16 6.43 -1.27 -5.86
C ILE A 16 7.69 -1.97 -6.38
N HIS A 17 7.92 -1.94 -7.69
CA HIS A 17 9.12 -2.54 -8.30
C HIS A 17 10.42 -1.83 -7.86
N GLN A 18 10.39 -0.50 -7.76
CA GLN A 18 11.51 0.28 -7.24
C GLN A 18 11.82 -0.11 -5.78
N ALA A 19 10.82 -0.32 -4.92
CA ALA A 19 11.02 -0.73 -3.54
C ALA A 19 11.65 -2.13 -3.44
N ALA A 20 11.23 -3.05 -4.30
CA ALA A 20 11.81 -4.38 -4.39
C ALA A 20 13.29 -4.34 -4.82
N THR A 21 13.64 -3.42 -5.72
CA THR A 21 15.01 -3.21 -6.20
C THR A 21 15.87 -2.53 -5.13
N LEU A 22 15.32 -1.54 -4.43
CA LEU A 22 15.97 -0.77 -3.38
C LEU A 22 16.46 -1.68 -2.24
N ARG A 23 15.65 -2.67 -1.83
CA ARG A 23 16.01 -3.66 -0.80
C ARG A 23 17.21 -4.54 -1.18
N ARG A 24 17.52 -4.71 -2.47
CA ARG A 24 18.61 -5.55 -2.96
C ARG A 24 19.95 -4.82 -3.04
N ARG A 25 19.96 -3.50 -2.83
CA ARG A 25 21.16 -2.66 -2.85
C ARG A 25 21.31 -1.90 -1.53
N ARG A 26 22.39 -1.12 -1.40
CA ARG A 26 22.59 -0.17 -0.30
C ARG A 26 22.18 1.23 -0.78
N PRO A 27 20.89 1.61 -0.68
CA PRO A 27 20.39 2.89 -1.20
C PRO A 27 20.90 4.07 -0.37
N ALA A 28 20.94 5.25 -0.99
CA ALA A 28 21.11 6.49 -0.28
C ALA A 28 19.84 6.82 0.51
N ALA A 29 19.98 7.50 1.67
CA ALA A 29 18.83 7.89 2.50
C ALA A 29 17.78 8.71 1.73
N GLY A 30 18.22 9.55 0.78
CA GLY A 30 17.31 10.32 -0.09
C GLY A 30 16.40 9.44 -0.95
N GLU A 31 16.92 8.34 -1.49
CA GLU A 31 16.13 7.40 -2.31
C GLU A 31 15.06 6.68 -1.47
N VAL A 32 15.39 6.39 -0.20
CA VAL A 32 14.44 5.78 0.74
C VAL A 32 13.32 6.76 1.11
N ALA A 33 13.67 8.02 1.37
CA ALA A 33 12.71 9.07 1.72
C ALA A 33 11.78 9.45 0.56
N GLU A 34 12.31 9.51 -0.66
CA GLU A 34 11.51 9.75 -1.87
C GLU A 34 10.50 8.63 -2.07
N LEU A 35 10.95 7.38 -1.97
CA LEU A 35 10.08 6.24 -2.18
C LEU A 35 9.04 6.06 -1.07
N ASP A 36 9.38 6.38 0.18
CA ASP A 36 8.41 6.46 1.29
C ASP A 36 7.30 7.48 0.97
N THR A 37 7.66 8.67 0.48
CA THR A 37 6.69 9.72 0.11
C THR A 37 5.76 9.26 -1.02
N LEU A 38 6.32 8.65 -2.07
CA LEU A 38 5.55 8.15 -3.21
C LEU A 38 4.58 7.05 -2.80
N LEU A 39 5.05 6.04 -2.05
CA LEU A 39 4.21 4.92 -1.62
C LEU A 39 3.10 5.36 -0.65
N ARG A 40 3.36 6.33 0.24
CA ARG A 40 2.30 6.90 1.10
C ARG A 40 1.23 7.60 0.29
N ARG A 41 1.62 8.38 -0.71
CA ARG A 41 0.66 9.05 -1.61
C ARG A 41 -0.19 8.02 -2.33
N ASP A 42 0.43 6.97 -2.84
CA ASP A 42 -0.27 5.88 -3.55
C ASP A 42 -1.24 5.15 -2.61
N LEU A 43 -0.85 4.86 -1.35
CA LEU A 43 -1.74 4.29 -0.34
C LEU A 43 -2.94 5.20 -0.04
N GLN A 44 -2.74 6.52 0.07
CA GLN A 44 -3.82 7.50 0.27
C GLN A 44 -4.81 7.52 -0.90
N GLN A 45 -4.34 7.23 -2.12
CA GLN A 45 -5.19 7.14 -3.31
C GLN A 45 -5.96 5.81 -3.39
N LEU A 46 -5.32 4.70 -3.00
CA LEU A 46 -5.90 3.35 -3.11
C LEU A 46 -6.87 3.01 -1.97
N LEU A 47 -6.55 3.40 -0.73
CA LEU A 47 -7.30 3.03 0.47
C LEU A 47 -8.79 3.35 0.40
N PRO A 48 -9.23 4.56 0.00
CA PRO A 48 -10.66 4.90 0.00
C PRO A 48 -11.49 3.99 -0.90
N ALA A 49 -10.95 3.58 -2.05
CA ALA A 49 -11.65 2.72 -2.99
C ALA A 49 -11.83 1.29 -2.45
N VAL A 50 -10.86 0.78 -1.68
CA VAL A 50 -10.93 -0.54 -1.05
C VAL A 50 -11.80 -0.49 0.22
N GLN A 51 -11.68 0.55 1.03
CA GLN A 51 -12.54 0.79 2.19
C GLN A 51 -14.02 0.78 1.79
N ALA A 52 -14.38 1.50 0.73
CA ALA A 52 -15.75 1.51 0.20
C ALA A 52 -16.23 0.15 -0.34
N GLN A 53 -15.33 -0.80 -0.62
CA GLN A 53 -15.70 -2.18 -0.97
C GLN A 53 -15.96 -3.01 0.28
N VAL A 54 -15.09 -2.90 1.29
CA VAL A 54 -15.23 -3.60 2.57
C VAL A 54 -16.50 -3.16 3.31
N GLU A 55 -16.84 -1.87 3.28
CA GLU A 55 -18.08 -1.33 3.86
C GLU A 55 -19.36 -1.86 3.21
N ARG A 56 -19.28 -2.46 2.02
CA ARG A 56 -20.43 -3.12 1.38
C ARG A 56 -20.63 -4.56 1.85
N LEU A 57 -19.66 -5.14 2.57
CA LEU A 57 -19.81 -6.46 3.17
C LEU A 57 -20.76 -6.39 4.37
N TRP A 58 -21.38 -7.51 4.73
CA TRP A 58 -22.19 -7.56 5.94
C TRP A 58 -21.31 -7.39 7.19
N HIS A 59 -21.50 -6.26 7.87
CA HIS A 59 -20.98 -5.97 9.20
C HIS A 59 -21.32 -7.08 10.21
N GLY A 60 -20.31 -7.76 10.73
CA GLY A 60 -20.44 -8.91 11.64
C GLY A 60 -20.14 -10.26 10.99
N SER A 61 -19.95 -10.30 9.67
CA SER A 61 -19.34 -11.48 9.04
C SER A 61 -17.84 -11.57 9.35
N LEU A 62 -17.32 -12.79 9.41
CA LEU A 62 -15.87 -13.02 9.58
C LEU A 62 -15.08 -12.34 8.46
N HIS A 63 -15.61 -12.33 7.24
CA HIS A 63 -14.92 -11.71 6.10
C HIS A 63 -14.81 -10.19 6.26
N TRP A 64 -15.87 -9.52 6.71
CA TRP A 64 -15.82 -8.08 7.03
C TRP A 64 -14.79 -7.79 8.12
N TYR A 65 -14.75 -8.58 9.19
CA TYR A 65 -13.79 -8.37 10.29
C TYR A 65 -12.33 -8.52 9.83
N LEU A 66 -12.02 -9.56 9.05
CA LEU A 66 -10.68 -9.80 8.53
C LEU A 66 -10.24 -8.71 7.54
N ASP A 67 -11.16 -8.27 6.69
CA ASP A 67 -10.89 -7.24 5.69
C ASP A 67 -10.70 -5.86 6.36
N GLN A 68 -11.53 -5.51 7.34
CA GLN A 68 -11.38 -4.28 8.12
C GLN A 68 -10.08 -4.28 8.91
N ALA A 69 -9.74 -5.37 9.60
CA ALA A 69 -8.48 -5.47 10.35
C ALA A 69 -7.25 -5.33 9.44
N ALA A 70 -7.33 -5.83 8.21
CA ALA A 70 -6.27 -5.65 7.23
C ALA A 70 -6.12 -4.19 6.78
N LEU A 71 -7.23 -3.45 6.58
CA LEU A 71 -7.19 -2.03 6.26
C LEU A 71 -6.68 -1.19 7.43
N ASP A 72 -7.08 -1.53 8.66
CA ASP A 72 -6.59 -0.87 9.87
C ASP A 72 -5.08 -1.05 10.04
N LEU A 73 -4.56 -2.26 9.76
CA LEU A 73 -3.11 -2.52 9.80
C LEU A 73 -2.34 -1.71 8.75
N ILE A 74 -2.86 -1.62 7.52
CA ILE A 74 -2.27 -0.78 6.46
C ILE A 74 -2.27 0.69 6.90
N ALA A 75 -3.39 1.17 7.45
CA ALA A 75 -3.49 2.54 7.94
C ALA A 75 -2.48 2.80 9.07
N GLU A 76 -2.24 1.84 9.96
CA GLU A 76 -1.21 1.98 11.00
C GLU A 76 0.20 2.09 10.41
N HIS A 77 0.56 1.27 9.42
CA HIS A 77 1.85 1.38 8.76
C HIS A 77 2.06 2.77 8.13
N THR A 78 1.01 3.42 7.61
CA THR A 78 1.12 4.79 7.07
C THR A 78 1.35 5.87 8.12
N ARG A 79 1.20 5.57 9.42
CA ARG A 79 1.46 6.52 10.52
C ARG A 79 2.91 6.52 10.98
N HIS A 80 3.59 5.37 10.87
CA HIS A 80 5.01 5.27 11.19
C HIS A 80 5.84 6.20 10.30
N ARG A 81 6.87 6.84 10.85
CA ARG A 81 7.81 7.69 10.11
C ARG A 81 9.16 6.97 9.98
N LEU A 82 9.95 7.40 9.00
CA LEU A 82 11.35 7.00 8.91
C LEU A 82 12.09 7.39 10.18
N THR A 83 12.95 6.50 10.67
CA THR A 83 13.69 6.65 11.93
C THR A 83 15.12 7.12 11.70
N GLY A 84 15.61 7.09 10.45
CA GLY A 84 17.00 7.35 10.10
C GLY A 84 17.88 6.10 10.24
N GLU A 85 17.33 4.99 10.70
CA GLU A 85 18.02 3.70 10.76
C GLU A 85 17.89 2.98 9.42
N PRO A 86 18.98 2.76 8.66
CA PRO A 86 18.89 2.33 7.27
C PRO A 86 18.12 1.02 7.06
N LEU A 87 18.33 0.02 7.92
CA LEU A 87 17.65 -1.27 7.80
C LEU A 87 16.16 -1.18 8.12
N HIS A 88 15.82 -0.41 9.15
CA HIS A 88 14.44 -0.17 9.54
C HIS A 88 13.69 0.60 8.44
N ASP A 89 14.29 1.67 7.92
CA ASP A 89 13.69 2.51 6.88
C ASP A 89 13.49 1.75 5.56
N ILE A 90 14.45 0.90 5.17
CA ILE A 90 14.30 0.01 4.00
C ILE A 90 13.19 -1.01 4.23
N ALA A 91 13.10 -1.60 5.42
CA ALA A 91 12.05 -2.57 5.75
C ALA A 91 10.67 -1.92 5.76
N HIS A 92 10.56 -0.69 6.26
CA HIS A 92 9.35 0.12 6.28
C HIS A 92 8.87 0.44 4.85
N VAL A 93 9.75 0.95 4.00
CA VAL A 93 9.43 1.20 2.57
C VAL A 93 8.99 -0.09 1.86
N ALA A 94 9.65 -1.22 2.14
CA ALA A 94 9.23 -2.51 1.60
C ALA A 94 7.85 -2.96 2.14
N GLN A 95 7.47 -2.59 3.36
CA GLN A 95 6.15 -2.84 3.92
C GLN A 95 5.08 -2.00 3.21
N LEU A 96 5.30 -0.71 3.02
CA LEU A 96 4.38 0.16 2.28
C LEU A 96 4.16 -0.33 0.84
N ALA A 97 5.21 -0.83 0.17
CA ALA A 97 5.09 -1.42 -1.16
C ALA A 97 4.24 -2.71 -1.18
N ARG A 98 4.37 -3.56 -0.14
CA ARG A 98 3.50 -4.75 0.01
C ARG A 98 2.05 -4.35 0.25
N ASP A 99 1.83 -3.31 1.03
CA ASP A 99 0.49 -2.80 1.30
C ASP A 99 -0.15 -2.23 0.02
N CYS A 100 0.61 -1.49 -0.82
CA CYS A 100 0.16 -1.06 -2.14
C CYS A 100 -0.22 -2.25 -3.03
N GLN A 101 0.65 -3.27 -3.10
CA GLN A 101 0.38 -4.47 -3.89
C GLN A 101 -0.89 -5.17 -3.42
N ARG A 102 -1.08 -5.30 -2.10
CA ARG A 102 -2.27 -5.92 -1.51
C ARG A 102 -3.55 -5.15 -1.87
N LEU A 103 -3.52 -3.82 -1.87
CA LEU A 103 -4.67 -3.01 -2.28
C LEU A 103 -4.97 -3.10 -3.78
N LEU A 104 -3.93 -3.17 -4.63
CA LEU A 104 -4.11 -3.39 -6.07
C LEU A 104 -4.69 -4.77 -6.39
N ASP A 105 -4.28 -5.80 -5.65
CA ASP A 105 -4.77 -7.16 -5.81
C ASP A 105 -6.06 -7.42 -5.02
N TRP A 106 -6.63 -6.38 -4.37
CA TRP A 106 -7.81 -6.54 -3.56
C TRP A 106 -8.98 -7.03 -4.42
N PRO A 107 -9.62 -8.15 -4.08
CA PRO A 107 -10.67 -8.72 -4.90
C PRO A 107 -11.84 -7.73 -4.98
N SER A 108 -12.10 -7.22 -6.18
CA SER A 108 -13.17 -6.22 -6.46
C SER A 108 -14.58 -6.79 -6.25
N SER A 109 -14.65 -8.11 -6.11
CA SER A 109 -15.85 -8.90 -6.05
C SER A 109 -15.51 -10.28 -5.50
N ARG A 110 -15.41 -10.42 -4.16
CA ARG A 110 -15.81 -11.69 -3.53
C ARG A 110 -17.34 -11.73 -3.52
N SER A 111 -17.88 -11.89 -4.71
CA SER A 111 -19.29 -12.15 -4.93
C SER A 111 -19.55 -13.61 -4.57
N ARG A 112 -20.21 -13.81 -3.43
CA ARG A 112 -20.85 -15.04 -2.94
C ARG A 112 -19.95 -16.17 -2.47
#